data_AF-A0A7Y5IWZ1-F1
#
_entry.id   AF-A0A7Y5IWZ1-F1
#
_cell.length_a   1.000
_cell.length_b   1.000
_cell.length_c   1.000
_cell.angle_alpha   90.00
_cell.angle_beta   90.00
_cell.angle_gamma   90.00
#
_symmetry.space_group_name_H-M   'P 1'
#
loop_
_entity.id
_entity.type
_entity.pdbx_description
1 polymer ?
#
loop_
_entity_poly.entity_id
_entity_poly.type
_entity_poly.pdbx_seq_one_letter_code
_entity_poly.pdbx_strand_id
1 'polypeptide(L)'
;MDAIILAPMEGAEVRALVRCVGEERGWPADWLNDGVKGFLSKVSLGRVVLSAPGITVRCTSVEHLLALKLSAWRDDLDIADAVRLLTEFGTALNREQTWEILEEYLVSGAELKAWYGFQDIWEAVHGRPQ
;
A
#
# COMPACT_ATOMS: atom_id res chain seq x y z
N MET A 1 1.13 -9.07 5.33
CA MET A 1 1.70 -7.71 5.31
C MET A 1 2.84 -7.74 4.33
N ASP A 2 2.84 -6.84 3.35
CA ASP A 2 3.83 -6.84 2.28
C ASP A 2 5.00 -5.92 2.64
N ALA A 3 6.21 -6.30 2.24
CA ALA A 3 7.43 -5.60 2.58
C ALA A 3 8.25 -5.28 1.33
N ILE A 4 8.97 -4.17 1.39
CA ILE A 4 9.99 -3.81 0.41
C ILE A 4 11.28 -3.56 1.14
N ILE A 5 12.35 -4.12 0.59
CA ILE A 5 13.70 -3.96 1.10
C ILE A 5 14.27 -2.72 0.43
N LEU A 6 14.49 -1.67 1.21
CA LEU A 6 15.14 -0.44 0.76
C LEU A 6 16.65 -0.50 1.12
N ALA A 7 17.48 0.07 0.24
CA ALA A 7 18.94 0.17 0.37
C ALA A 7 19.37 0.76 1.74
N PRO A 8 20.61 0.51 2.25
CA PRO A 8 21.83 0.24 1.47
C PRO A 8 22.26 -1.23 1.35
N MET A 9 21.60 -2.18 2.01
CA MET A 9 21.97 -3.60 1.91
C MET A 9 21.48 -4.21 0.59
N GLU A 10 22.33 -5.02 -0.04
CA GLU A 10 21.97 -5.82 -1.21
C GLU A 10 20.76 -6.70 -0.86
N GLY A 11 19.71 -6.68 -1.68
CA GLY A 11 18.46 -7.39 -1.38
C GLY A 11 18.64 -8.91 -1.18
N ALA A 12 19.72 -9.49 -1.71
CA ALA A 12 20.08 -10.89 -1.48
C ALA A 12 20.49 -11.17 -0.02
N GLU A 13 21.22 -10.25 0.60
CA GLU A 13 21.68 -10.37 1.99
C GLU A 13 20.50 -10.29 2.96
N VAL A 14 19.59 -9.33 2.73
CA VAL A 14 18.37 -9.22 3.53
C VAL A 14 17.49 -10.46 3.39
N ARG A 15 17.36 -11.05 2.19
CA ARG A 15 16.64 -12.32 2.00
C ARG A 15 17.28 -13.49 2.75
N ALA A 16 18.61 -13.53 2.85
CA ALA A 16 19.31 -14.54 3.64
C ALA A 16 19.01 -14.38 5.15
N LEU A 17 19.02 -13.16 5.66
CA LEU A 17 18.65 -12.87 7.05
C LEU A 17 17.18 -13.22 7.35
N VAL A 18 16.27 -12.88 6.44
CA VAL A 18 14.83 -13.22 6.54
C VAL A 18 14.63 -14.74 6.61
N ARG A 19 15.37 -15.50 5.80
CA ARG A 19 15.34 -16.97 5.84
C ARG A 19 15.83 -17.50 7.19
N CYS A 20 16.96 -17.02 7.68
CA CYS A 20 17.53 -17.43 8.97
C CYS A 20 16.52 -17.24 10.10
N VAL A 21 15.88 -16.06 10.18
CA VAL A 21 14.82 -15.78 11.17
C VAL A 21 13.64 -16.74 11.03
N GLY A 22 13.25 -17.07 9.79
CA GLY A 22 12.18 -18.03 9.53
C GLY A 22 12.52 -19.43 10.04
N GLU A 23 13.73 -19.91 9.76
CA GLU A 23 14.23 -21.21 10.21
C GLU A 23 14.30 -21.28 11.75
N GLU A 24 14.85 -20.27 12.41
CA GLU A 24 14.95 -20.19 13.87
C GLU A 24 13.58 -20.22 14.56
N ARG A 25 12.55 -19.66 13.92
CA ARG A 25 11.19 -19.57 14.47
C ARG A 25 10.24 -20.66 13.97
N GLY A 26 10.70 -21.53 13.07
CA GLY A 26 9.86 -22.55 12.43
C GLY A 26 8.75 -21.95 11.56
N TRP A 27 8.97 -20.79 10.96
CA TRP A 27 8.02 -20.13 10.08
C TRP A 27 8.18 -20.59 8.62
N PRO A 28 7.12 -20.49 7.79
CA PRO A 28 7.20 -20.78 6.36
C PRO A 28 8.28 -19.93 5.66
N ALA A 29 8.90 -20.45 4.59
CA ALA A 29 9.98 -19.75 3.88
C ALA A 29 9.56 -18.40 3.26
N ASP A 30 8.26 -18.20 3.05
CA ASP A 30 7.61 -17.02 2.50
C ASP A 30 6.88 -16.17 3.57
N TRP A 31 7.22 -16.36 4.86
CA TRP A 31 6.60 -15.65 5.97
C TRP A 31 6.65 -14.12 5.82
N LEU A 32 7.68 -13.61 5.14
CA LEU A 32 7.78 -12.21 4.74
C LEU A 32 7.44 -12.09 3.25
N ASN A 33 6.27 -11.55 2.94
CA ASN A 33 5.87 -11.30 1.56
C ASN A 33 6.60 -10.08 1.01
N ASP A 34 7.52 -10.28 0.07
CA ASP A 34 8.22 -9.21 -0.66
C ASP A 34 7.75 -9.08 -2.12
N GLY A 35 6.60 -9.66 -2.47
CA GLY A 35 6.06 -9.71 -3.83
C GLY A 35 5.58 -8.35 -4.37
N VAL A 36 5.31 -7.39 -3.48
CA VAL A 36 4.83 -6.04 -3.86
C VAL A 36 5.87 -5.22 -4.64
N LYS A 37 7.16 -5.62 -4.60
CA LYS A 37 8.27 -4.93 -5.28
C LYS A 37 8.08 -4.70 -6.79
N GLY A 38 7.31 -5.56 -7.46
CA GLY A 38 7.03 -5.43 -8.90
C GLY A 38 5.90 -4.45 -9.22
N PHE A 39 5.14 -4.02 -8.23
CA PHE A 39 3.94 -3.20 -8.40
C PHE A 39 4.16 -1.74 -8.02
N LEU A 40 5.30 -1.40 -7.39
CA LEU A 40 5.59 -0.02 -7.00
C LEU A 40 6.49 0.67 -8.03
N SER A 41 5.91 1.65 -8.73
CA SER A 41 6.66 2.59 -9.58
C SER A 41 7.39 3.65 -8.74
N LYS A 42 6.84 3.99 -7.57
CA LYS A 42 7.38 4.93 -6.58
C LYS A 42 7.18 4.37 -5.18
N VAL A 43 8.07 4.69 -4.23
CA VAL A 43 7.89 4.37 -2.80
C VAL A 43 7.60 5.66 -2.05
N SER A 44 6.41 5.76 -1.45
CA SER A 44 6.13 6.84 -0.51
C SER A 44 6.55 6.42 0.90
N LEU A 45 7.22 7.34 1.58
CA LEU A 45 7.78 7.11 2.91
C LEU A 45 6.81 7.68 3.96
N GLY A 46 5.90 6.84 4.47
CA GLY A 46 4.92 7.19 5.50
C GLY A 46 5.49 7.17 6.94
N ARG A 47 4.67 6.79 7.94
CA ARG A 47 5.11 6.78 9.34
C ARG A 47 6.10 5.65 9.64
N VAL A 48 6.99 5.86 10.61
CA VAL A 48 7.81 4.78 11.19
C VAL A 48 6.93 3.91 12.08
N VAL A 49 6.91 2.60 11.83
CA VAL A 49 6.17 1.60 12.62
C VAL A 49 7.09 0.91 13.62
N LEU A 50 8.34 0.70 13.23
CA LEU A 50 9.37 0.11 14.07
C LEU A 50 10.69 0.84 13.84
N SER A 51 11.39 1.16 14.92
CA SER A 51 12.76 1.62 14.89
C SER A 51 13.56 0.81 15.91
N ALA A 52 14.60 0.14 15.44
CA ALA A 52 15.52 -0.64 16.26
C ALA A 52 16.95 -0.53 15.68
N PRO A 53 18.00 -0.87 16.45
CA PRO A 53 19.37 -0.81 15.93
C PRO A 53 19.51 -1.58 14.62
N GLY A 54 19.90 -0.87 13.55
CA GLY A 54 20.10 -1.46 12.22
C GLY A 54 18.83 -1.73 11.39
N ILE A 55 17.61 -1.46 11.91
CA ILE A 55 16.37 -1.67 11.15
C ILE A 55 15.35 -0.56 11.42
N THR A 56 14.77 -0.03 10.33
CA THR A 56 13.62 0.88 10.40
C THR A 56 12.53 0.35 9.48
N VAL A 57 11.34 0.12 10.02
CA VAL A 57 10.16 -0.28 9.25
C VAL A 57 9.23 0.93 9.14
N ARG A 58 8.83 1.25 7.92
CA ARG A 58 7.94 2.37 7.63
C ARG A 58 6.72 1.86 6.88
N CYS A 59 5.56 2.41 7.19
CA CYS A 59 4.40 2.27 6.31
C CYS A 59 4.58 3.15 5.07
N THR A 60 3.94 2.79 3.98
CA THR A 60 3.61 3.72 2.89
C THR A 60 2.63 4.79 3.39
N SER A 61 2.57 5.92 2.68
CA SER A 61 1.59 6.97 2.96
C SER A 61 0.16 6.51 2.70
N VAL A 62 -0.82 7.24 3.24
CA VAL A 62 -2.25 6.86 3.17
C VAL A 62 -2.75 6.86 1.73
N GLU A 63 -2.40 7.89 0.95
CA GLU A 63 -2.71 8.01 -0.48
C GLU A 63 -2.15 6.84 -1.29
N HIS A 64 -0.92 6.43 -1.00
CA HIS A 64 -0.30 5.33 -1.73
C HIS A 64 -0.95 4.00 -1.35
N LEU A 65 -1.24 3.75 -0.08
CA LEU A 65 -1.99 2.56 0.33
C LEU A 65 -3.38 2.52 -0.30
N LEU A 66 -4.07 3.66 -0.39
CA LEU A 66 -5.37 3.77 -1.03
C LEU A 66 -5.26 3.44 -2.54
N ALA A 67 -4.28 4.02 -3.23
CA ALA A 67 -4.02 3.74 -4.64
C ALA A 67 -3.75 2.24 -4.90
N LEU A 68 -3.01 1.57 -4.00
CA LEU A 68 -2.76 0.13 -4.09
C LEU A 68 -4.03 -0.69 -3.89
N LYS A 69 -4.89 -0.30 -2.94
CA LYS A 69 -6.19 -0.97 -2.71
C LYS A 69 -7.12 -0.82 -3.91
N LEU A 70 -7.19 0.37 -4.50
CA LEU A 70 -7.96 0.65 -5.72
C LEU A 70 -7.38 -0.08 -6.94
N SER A 71 -6.05 -0.22 -7.02
CA SER A 71 -5.40 -0.98 -8.09
C SER A 71 -5.63 -2.48 -7.97
N ALA A 72 -5.77 -3.02 -6.75
CA ALA A 72 -6.09 -4.42 -6.52
C ALA A 72 -7.58 -4.69 -6.76
N TRP A 73 -8.45 -4.04 -5.99
CA TRP A 73 -9.91 -4.05 -6.09
C TRP A 73 -10.51 -5.44 -6.35
N ARG A 74 -10.25 -6.40 -5.45
CA ARG A 74 -10.57 -7.82 -5.67
C ARG A 74 -11.79 -8.31 -4.90
N ASP A 75 -11.94 -7.87 -3.66
CA ASP A 75 -12.92 -8.41 -2.71
C ASP A 75 -13.41 -7.35 -1.72
N ASP A 76 -14.39 -7.73 -0.90
CA ASP A 76 -14.99 -6.86 0.12
C ASP A 76 -13.97 -6.33 1.14
N LEU A 77 -12.87 -7.05 1.37
CA LEU A 77 -11.81 -6.61 2.26
C LEU A 77 -11.02 -5.45 1.65
N ASP A 78 -10.64 -5.57 0.37
CA ASP A 78 -9.99 -4.48 -0.35
C ASP A 78 -10.90 -3.23 -0.42
N ILE A 79 -12.22 -3.41 -0.59
CA ILE A 79 -13.21 -2.32 -0.58
C ILE A 79 -13.29 -1.66 0.80
N ALA A 80 -13.45 -2.44 1.87
CA ALA A 80 -13.56 -1.92 3.23
C ALA A 80 -12.30 -1.16 3.66
N ASP A 81 -11.12 -1.68 3.31
CA ASP A 81 -9.84 -1.01 3.55
C ASP A 81 -9.76 0.32 2.78
N ALA A 82 -10.17 0.35 1.50
CA ALA A 82 -10.16 1.55 0.69
C ALA A 82 -11.10 2.65 1.24
N VAL A 83 -12.31 2.29 1.67
CA VAL A 83 -13.26 3.22 2.32
C VAL A 83 -12.65 3.84 3.57
N ARG A 84 -12.02 3.00 4.41
CA ARG A 84 -11.33 3.47 5.62
C ARG A 84 -10.19 4.43 5.27
N LEU A 85 -9.34 4.07 4.31
CA LEU A 85 -8.20 4.89 3.90
C LEU A 85 -8.64 6.23 3.29
N LEU A 86 -9.71 6.24 2.50
CA LEU A 86 -10.29 7.48 1.96
C LEU A 86 -10.81 8.40 3.08
N THR A 87 -11.40 7.83 4.12
CA THR A 87 -11.83 8.59 5.30
C THR A 87 -10.64 9.18 6.07
N GLU A 88 -9.53 8.43 6.18
CA GLU A 88 -8.30 8.87 6.84
C GLU A 88 -7.51 9.90 6.01
N PHE A 89 -7.62 9.87 4.67
CA PHE A 89 -6.97 10.82 3.75
C PHE A 89 -7.46 12.27 3.95
N GLY A 90 -8.64 12.44 4.57
CA GLY A 90 -9.16 13.72 5.03
C GLY A 90 -10.11 14.39 4.03
N THR A 91 -11.05 15.17 4.56
CA THR A 91 -12.16 15.79 3.80
C THR A 91 -11.83 17.14 3.16
N ALA A 92 -10.56 17.55 3.18
CA ALA A 92 -10.16 18.89 2.72
C ALA A 92 -10.03 18.99 1.20
N LEU A 93 -9.91 17.85 0.51
CA LEU A 93 -9.77 17.78 -0.94
C LEU A 93 -11.11 17.38 -1.57
N ASN A 94 -11.38 17.93 -2.75
CA ASN A 94 -12.50 17.46 -3.56
C ASN A 94 -12.12 16.14 -4.27
N ARG A 95 -13.11 15.56 -4.97
CA ARG A 95 -12.97 14.26 -5.64
C ARG A 95 -11.85 14.27 -6.67
N GLU A 96 -11.81 15.33 -7.47
CA GLU A 96 -10.87 15.48 -8.57
C GLU A 96 -9.43 15.64 -8.04
N GLN A 97 -9.22 16.49 -7.04
CA GLN A 97 -7.92 16.66 -6.37
C GLN A 97 -7.43 15.37 -5.69
N THR A 98 -8.36 14.63 -5.09
CA THR A 98 -8.04 13.33 -4.47
C THR A 98 -7.55 12.36 -5.54
N TRP A 99 -8.26 12.28 -6.66
CA TRP A 99 -7.87 11.41 -7.76
C TRP A 99 -6.50 11.76 -8.34
N GLU A 100 -6.21 13.04 -8.57
CA GLU A 100 -4.91 13.50 -9.08
C GLU A 100 -3.73 13.03 -8.22
N ILE A 101 -3.90 13.02 -6.89
CA ILE A 101 -2.86 12.52 -5.97
C ILE A 101 -2.73 11.00 -6.06
N LEU A 102 -3.85 10.27 -6.15
CA LEU A 102 -3.85 8.81 -6.19
C LEU A 102 -3.27 8.27 -7.50
N GLU A 103 -3.51 8.96 -8.61
CA GLU A 103 -3.05 8.55 -9.95
C GLU A 103 -1.53 8.33 -10.01
N GLU A 104 -0.76 9.11 -9.26
CA GLU A 104 0.70 8.99 -9.18
C GLU A 104 1.20 7.64 -8.63
N TYR A 105 0.36 6.93 -7.89
CA TYR A 105 0.70 5.70 -7.17
C TYR A 105 -0.04 4.47 -7.68
N LEU A 106 -0.83 4.60 -8.76
CA LEU A 106 -1.55 3.48 -9.34
C LEU A 106 -0.59 2.46 -9.96
N VAL A 107 -0.96 1.19 -9.85
CA VAL A 107 -0.28 0.11 -10.57
C VAL A 107 -0.58 0.27 -12.05
N SER A 108 0.45 0.26 -12.89
CA SER A 108 0.27 0.41 -14.34
C SER A 108 -0.66 -0.66 -14.90
N GLY A 109 -1.63 -0.24 -15.71
CA GLY A 109 -2.65 -1.10 -16.29
C GLY A 109 -3.88 -1.34 -15.40
N ALA A 110 -3.88 -0.83 -14.16
CA ALA A 110 -5.02 -0.91 -13.24
C ALA A 110 -5.85 0.38 -13.17
N GLU A 111 -5.53 1.40 -13.98
CA GLU A 111 -6.04 2.77 -13.85
C GLU A 111 -7.57 2.82 -13.98
N LEU A 112 -8.12 2.13 -14.98
CA LEU A 112 -9.56 2.09 -15.23
C LEU A 112 -10.32 1.42 -14.07
N LYS A 113 -9.78 0.31 -13.54
CA LYS A 113 -10.38 -0.41 -12.42
C LYS A 113 -10.32 0.43 -11.14
N ALA A 114 -9.18 1.07 -10.89
CA ALA A 114 -8.99 1.96 -9.77
C ALA A 114 -9.94 3.16 -9.84
N TRP A 115 -10.19 3.70 -11.04
CA TRP A 115 -11.12 4.80 -11.24
C TRP A 115 -12.56 4.41 -10.87
N TYR A 116 -13.06 3.27 -11.35
CA TYR A 116 -14.39 2.79 -10.98
C TYR A 116 -14.51 2.52 -9.48
N GLY A 117 -13.53 1.83 -8.89
CA GLY A 117 -13.51 1.59 -7.45
C GLY A 117 -13.49 2.89 -6.65
N PHE A 118 -12.76 3.91 -7.12
CA PHE A 118 -12.70 5.21 -6.48
C PHE A 118 -14.06 5.92 -6.50
N GLN A 119 -14.76 5.90 -7.64
CA GLN A 119 -16.10 6.49 -7.74
C GLN A 119 -17.08 5.81 -6.76
N ASP A 120 -17.05 4.48 -6.69
CA ASP A 120 -17.93 3.70 -5.81
C ASP A 120 -17.74 4.08 -4.34
N ILE A 121 -16.48 4.15 -3.87
CA ILE A 121 -16.19 4.51 -2.47
C ILE A 121 -16.38 5.99 -2.20
N TRP A 122 -16.19 6.85 -3.20
CA TRP A 122 -16.40 8.28 -3.03
C TRP A 122 -17.86 8.58 -2.71
N GLU A 123 -18.78 7.98 -3.47
CA GLU A 123 -20.22 8.07 -3.21
C GLU A 123 -20.59 7.48 -1.84
N ALA A 124 -19.96 6.36 -1.45
CA ALA A 124 -20.21 5.74 -0.16
C ALA A 124 -19.78 6.63 1.03
N VAL A 125 -18.67 7.35 0.91
CA VAL A 125 -18.12 8.19 1.99
C VAL A 125 -18.76 9.58 2.03
N HIS A 126 -19.03 10.20 0.87
CA HIS A 126 -19.46 11.60 0.79
C HIS A 126 -20.93 11.78 0.39
N GLY A 127 -21.64 10.70 0.03
CA GLY A 127 -22.99 10.73 -0.53
C GLY A 127 -23.01 11.10 -2.01
N ARG A 128 -24.16 10.93 -2.66
CA ARG A 128 -24.35 11.41 -4.05
C ARG A 128 -24.38 12.94 -4.07
N PRO A 129 -23.71 13.61 -5.02
CA PRO A 129 -23.97 15.02 -5.27
C PRO A 129 -25.46 15.19 -5.61
N GLN A 130 -26.12 16.13 -4.92
CA GLN A 130 -27.51 16.52 -5.21
C GLN A 130 -27.63 17.19 -6.57
#